data_AF-A0A1G4IFU4-F1
#
_entry.id   AF-A0A1G4IFU4-F1
#
_cell.length_a   1.000
_cell.length_b   1.000
_cell.length_c   1.000
_cell.angle_alpha   90.00
_cell.angle_beta   90.00
_cell.angle_gamma   90.00
#
_symmetry.space_group_name_H-M   'P 1'
#
loop_
_entity.id
_entity.type
_entity.pdbx_description
1 polymer ?
#
loop_
_entity_poly.entity_id
_entity_poly.type
_entity_poly.pdbx_seq_one_letter_code
_entity_poly.pdbx_strand_id
1 'polypeptide(L)'
;MGTKGLRNYVEKHGLVRSSSRGRDGVVKRTNHLLLDMNAIVHYIVPTNVFTTKSVIEGVVEAVQKLISAFPPSETLVILFDGVAPCAKLQTQKTRRASYNKRHSSECTSSLELRYNHDYIGQEISFSREEIIAGSEFLLACEDAVRCAFGIGGEFCVPPGEGRNYTIIMSGCAEGGEGELKVVCVLRTIWLEQRKSQTYTGDDEIIVVGNDSDLVLVGVACTPYTKFTIVDPRDYALTDVGELFKHWGSSSPGNQIRPDLLPSYRIDFVFLMLLSGGDWFEGIGKVALVFWRRYRELRLHCGYFKRSLIRGEGFDVDIEFLRAVMAVKDVSSPAKYMSKIKQMTMKESPLSREAIEEGVELLKGAVWALRSIVAGQCYDYKFRAHTKKPTAGMLKGASHVKGLLGKIRPVSESPLPCFSPLEQCIAVLGLRGRFSSPIHMVIKEESVNQGEKLTNSFSSEFLLDETRRLMSQVKVDELTAAEQDLLQVRHMRFLESEDGKITFMSFHPEKQAVADVRVCDGGVK
;
A
#
# COMPACT_ATOMS: atom_id res chain seq x y z
N MET A 1 -3.91 12.47 -6.07
CA MET A 1 -5.00 12.24 -7.04
C MET A 1 -5.51 10.81 -6.81
N GLY A 2 -6.74 10.44 -7.21
CA GLY A 2 -7.32 9.11 -6.92
C GLY A 2 -7.96 8.95 -5.52
N THR A 3 -7.18 9.11 -4.46
CA THR A 3 -7.56 8.89 -3.04
C THR A 3 -8.79 9.67 -2.56
N LYS A 4 -8.96 10.92 -3.04
CA LYS A 4 -10.15 11.73 -2.73
C LYS A 4 -11.45 11.07 -3.18
N GLY A 5 -11.45 10.27 -4.25
CA GLY A 5 -12.65 9.58 -4.74
C GLY A 5 -13.11 8.50 -3.77
N LEU A 6 -12.17 7.63 -3.38
CA LEU A 6 -12.41 6.54 -2.44
C LEU A 6 -12.75 7.08 -1.04
N ARG A 7 -11.99 8.05 -0.54
CA ARG A 7 -12.28 8.68 0.76
C ARG A 7 -13.68 9.29 0.82
N ASN A 8 -14.07 10.07 -0.20
CA ASN A 8 -15.43 10.60 -0.29
C ASN A 8 -16.49 9.50 -0.36
N TYR A 9 -16.19 8.37 -1.01
CA TYR A 9 -17.09 7.23 -1.09
C TYR A 9 -17.26 6.58 0.30
N VAL A 10 -16.17 6.37 1.02
CA VAL A 10 -16.14 5.81 2.38
C VAL A 10 -16.91 6.70 3.36
N GLU A 11 -16.64 8.01 3.35
CA GLU A 11 -17.32 9.01 4.19
C GLU A 11 -18.84 9.06 3.88
N LYS A 12 -19.24 9.04 2.61
CA LYS A 12 -20.66 9.03 2.20
C LYS A 12 -21.44 7.79 2.66
N HIS A 13 -20.76 6.66 2.86
CA HIS A 13 -21.37 5.44 3.37
C HIS A 13 -21.30 5.34 4.90
N GLY A 14 -20.91 6.42 5.60
CA GLY A 14 -20.90 6.46 7.06
C GLY A 14 -19.92 5.47 7.69
N LEU A 15 -18.89 5.06 6.95
CA LEU A 15 -17.90 4.08 7.43
C LEU A 15 -16.95 4.69 8.46
N VAL A 16 -16.76 6.01 8.40
CA VAL A 16 -15.92 6.77 9.32
C VAL A 16 -16.76 7.21 10.51
N ARG A 17 -16.39 6.79 11.71
CA ARG A 17 -16.97 7.25 12.96
C ARG A 17 -15.94 8.07 13.70
N SER A 18 -16.27 9.33 13.98
CA SER A 18 -15.46 10.13 14.90
C SER A 18 -15.54 9.53 16.28
N SER A 19 -14.42 9.52 17.00
CA SER A 19 -14.42 9.24 18.43
C SER A 19 -15.10 10.41 19.14
N SER A 20 -16.43 10.41 19.15
CA SER A 20 -17.26 11.39 19.85
C SER A 20 -17.34 11.02 21.33
N ARG A 21 -16.16 10.96 21.99
CA ARG A 21 -15.93 11.05 23.44
C ARG A 21 -14.46 10.76 23.70
N GLY A 22 -13.74 11.79 24.13
CA GLY A 22 -12.47 11.56 24.81
C GLY A 22 -12.68 10.61 25.99
N ARG A 23 -11.75 9.67 26.16
CA ARG A 23 -11.50 8.88 27.38
C ARG A 23 -12.50 7.80 27.80
N ASP A 24 -13.69 7.70 27.21
CA ASP A 24 -14.55 6.52 27.41
C ASP A 24 -14.29 5.50 26.30
N GLY A 25 -13.39 4.57 26.59
CA GLY A 25 -12.85 3.58 25.65
C GLY A 25 -13.94 2.80 24.93
N VAL A 26 -14.02 2.97 23.61
CA VAL A 26 -14.51 1.91 22.75
C VAL A 26 -13.41 0.84 22.76
N VAL A 27 -13.47 -0.04 23.76
CA VAL A 27 -12.65 -1.26 23.79
C VAL A 27 -13.19 -2.13 22.65
N LYS A 28 -12.62 -1.95 21.46
CA LYS A 28 -12.86 -2.84 20.33
C LYS A 28 -12.02 -4.09 20.56
N ARG A 29 -12.65 -5.25 20.47
CA ARG A 29 -11.91 -6.52 20.51
C ARG A 29 -10.88 -6.48 19.39
N THR A 30 -9.66 -6.89 19.70
CA THR A 30 -8.54 -6.83 18.77
C THR A 30 -7.81 -8.15 18.80
N ASN A 31 -7.98 -8.99 17.78
CA ASN A 31 -7.18 -10.21 17.66
C ASN A 31 -5.78 -9.85 17.15
N HIS A 32 -5.74 -9.09 16.05
CA HIS A 32 -4.50 -8.66 15.42
C HIS A 32 -4.46 -7.14 15.31
N LEU A 33 -3.48 -6.52 15.96
CA LEU A 33 -3.16 -5.09 15.85
C LEU A 33 -1.98 -4.91 14.91
N LEU A 34 -2.14 -4.12 13.84
CA LEU A 34 -1.08 -3.79 12.90
C LEU A 34 -0.82 -2.29 12.91
N LEU A 35 0.46 -1.90 12.99
CA LEU A 35 0.89 -0.51 13.10
C LEU A 35 1.68 -0.11 11.86
N ASP A 36 1.14 0.81 11.06
CA ASP A 36 1.90 1.52 10.04
C ASP A 36 2.76 2.59 10.72
N MET A 37 4.04 2.28 10.89
CA MET A 37 4.98 3.13 11.61
C MET A 37 5.24 4.44 10.87
N ASN A 38 5.16 4.47 9.55
CA ASN A 38 5.35 5.71 8.80
C ASN A 38 4.20 6.70 9.07
N ALA A 39 2.96 6.19 9.17
CA ALA A 39 1.82 6.99 9.57
C ALA A 39 1.97 7.53 11.01
N ILE A 40 2.45 6.70 11.94
CA ILE A 40 2.68 7.08 13.34
C ILE A 40 3.78 8.14 13.46
N VAL A 41 4.93 7.95 12.82
CA VAL A 41 6.04 8.92 12.81
C VAL A 41 5.58 10.25 12.21
N HIS A 42 4.82 10.22 11.10
CA HIS A 42 4.25 11.43 10.52
C HIS A 42 3.25 12.14 11.46
N TYR A 43 2.51 11.40 12.28
CA TYR A 43 1.58 11.97 13.25
C TYR A 43 2.31 12.68 14.40
N ILE A 44 3.36 12.06 14.94
CA ILE A 44 4.14 12.59 16.07
C ILE A 44 4.86 13.89 15.74
N VAL A 45 5.07 14.20 14.46
CA VAL A 45 5.64 15.45 14.00
C VAL A 45 4.52 16.45 13.68
N PRO A 46 4.11 17.35 14.61
CA PRO A 46 3.22 18.46 14.27
C PRO A 46 4.00 19.54 13.50
N THR A 47 3.40 20.72 13.32
CA THR A 47 3.94 21.81 12.47
C THR A 47 5.15 22.55 13.04
N ASN A 48 5.59 22.26 14.26
CA ASN A 48 6.64 22.99 14.98
C ASN A 48 8.08 22.53 14.66
N VAL A 49 9.08 23.10 15.36
CA VAL A 49 10.48 22.65 15.33
C VAL A 49 10.63 21.48 16.32
N PHE A 50 11.26 20.40 15.87
CA PHE A 50 11.47 19.17 16.62
C PHE A 50 12.92 18.74 16.53
N THR A 51 13.33 17.93 17.49
CA THR A 51 14.62 17.25 17.48
C THR A 51 14.43 15.77 17.18
N THR A 52 15.43 15.12 16.61
CA THR A 52 15.38 13.68 16.30
C THR A 52 15.09 12.86 17.55
N LYS A 53 15.73 13.20 18.67
CA LYS A 53 15.52 12.59 19.98
C LYS A 53 14.04 12.66 20.42
N SER A 54 13.48 13.86 20.48
CA SER A 54 12.08 14.06 20.93
C SER A 54 11.07 13.34 20.03
N VAL A 55 11.34 13.22 18.73
CA VAL A 55 10.48 12.45 17.81
C VAL A 55 10.61 10.95 18.08
N ILE A 56 11.82 10.42 18.25
CA ILE A 56 12.05 8.99 18.54
C ILE A 56 11.38 8.58 19.85
N GLU A 57 11.53 9.37 20.92
CA GLU A 57 10.87 9.14 22.21
C GLU A 57 9.33 9.17 22.05
N GLY A 58 8.81 10.16 21.31
CA GLY A 58 7.38 10.27 21.02
C GLY A 58 6.82 9.10 20.21
N VAL A 59 7.61 8.51 19.30
CA VAL A 59 7.22 7.30 18.54
C VAL A 59 7.03 6.11 19.47
N VAL A 60 7.99 5.86 20.38
CA VAL A 60 7.89 4.76 21.35
C VAL A 60 6.66 4.95 22.25
N GLU A 61 6.46 6.16 22.79
CA GLU A 61 5.30 6.48 23.62
C GLU A 61 3.97 6.29 22.86
N ALA A 62 3.93 6.67 21.58
CA ALA A 62 2.74 6.50 20.75
C ALA A 62 2.39 5.03 20.52
N VAL A 63 3.39 4.18 20.24
CA VAL A 63 3.19 2.73 20.09
C VAL A 63 2.64 2.15 21.40
N GLN A 64 3.19 2.51 22.55
CA GLN A 64 2.69 2.06 23.86
C GLN A 64 1.23 2.47 24.11
N LYS A 65 0.87 3.72 23.78
CA LYS A 65 -0.51 4.23 23.87
C LYS A 65 -1.47 3.47 22.96
N LEU A 66 -1.07 3.19 21.72
CA LEU A 66 -1.88 2.46 20.76
C LEU A 66 -2.13 1.00 21.19
N ILE A 67 -1.10 0.32 21.69
CA ILE A 67 -1.24 -1.04 22.26
C ILE A 67 -2.17 -1.01 23.47
N SER A 68 -2.08 0.01 24.32
CA SER A 68 -2.96 0.16 25.49
C SER A 68 -4.42 0.44 25.08
N ALA A 69 -4.63 1.20 24.00
CA ALA A 69 -5.96 1.52 23.48
C ALA A 69 -6.62 0.34 22.74
N PHE A 70 -5.82 -0.47 22.05
CA PHE A 70 -6.26 -1.62 21.26
C PHE A 70 -5.44 -2.87 21.61
N PRO A 71 -5.58 -3.41 22.83
CA PRO A 71 -4.75 -4.51 23.28
C PRO A 71 -4.96 -5.75 22.40
N PRO A 72 -3.91 -6.24 21.70
CA PRO A 72 -4.04 -7.41 20.85
C PRO A 72 -4.13 -8.69 21.69
N SER A 73 -5.06 -9.58 21.34
CA SER A 73 -5.20 -10.88 21.99
C SER A 73 -4.32 -11.96 21.37
N GLU A 74 -3.89 -11.79 20.11
CA GLU A 74 -3.14 -12.81 19.36
C GLU A 74 -1.84 -12.27 18.75
N THR A 75 -1.90 -11.16 18.00
CA THR A 75 -0.71 -10.64 17.29
C THR A 75 -0.62 -9.12 17.32
N LEU A 76 0.57 -8.61 17.62
CA LEU A 76 1.00 -7.24 17.34
C LEU A 76 1.94 -7.26 16.13
N VAL A 77 1.64 -6.45 15.10
CA VAL A 77 2.47 -6.33 13.91
C VAL A 77 2.97 -4.88 13.80
N ILE A 78 4.28 -4.71 13.72
CA ILE A 78 4.95 -3.40 13.59
C ILE A 78 5.58 -3.33 12.20
N LEU A 79 5.15 -2.38 11.39
CA LEU A 79 5.51 -2.30 9.98
C LEU A 79 6.14 -0.95 9.65
N PHE A 80 7.42 -0.97 9.28
CA PHE A 80 8.10 0.17 8.66
C PHE A 80 8.06 0.04 7.14
N ASP A 81 7.90 1.16 6.42
CA ASP A 81 8.05 1.14 4.96
C ASP A 81 9.47 0.68 4.59
N GLY A 82 9.56 -0.19 3.59
CA GLY A 82 10.81 -0.53 2.94
C GLY A 82 10.97 0.13 1.58
N VAL A 83 11.83 -0.48 0.75
CA VAL A 83 12.03 -0.09 -0.65
C VAL A 83 10.71 -0.23 -1.41
N ALA A 84 10.32 0.82 -2.11
CA ALA A 84 9.08 0.87 -2.89
C ALA A 84 9.35 0.48 -4.35
N PRO A 85 8.33 0.02 -5.10
CA PRO A 85 8.43 -0.06 -6.54
C PRO A 85 8.87 1.28 -7.10
N CYS A 86 9.61 1.24 -8.19
CA CYS A 86 10.10 2.46 -8.77
C CYS A 86 8.91 3.37 -9.18
N ALA A 87 7.69 2.83 -9.36
CA ALA A 87 6.49 3.57 -9.78
C ALA A 87 6.08 4.61 -8.72
N LYS A 88 6.45 4.37 -7.46
CA LYS A 88 6.20 5.28 -6.35
C LYS A 88 7.24 6.40 -6.21
N LEU A 89 8.39 6.32 -6.91
CA LEU A 89 9.47 7.31 -6.78
C LEU A 89 9.01 8.74 -7.06
N GLN A 90 8.25 8.95 -8.13
CA GLN A 90 7.75 10.28 -8.48
C GLN A 90 6.88 10.85 -7.36
N THR A 91 5.94 10.05 -6.84
CA THR A 91 5.06 10.44 -5.73
C THR A 91 5.85 10.73 -4.46
N GLN A 92 6.86 9.91 -4.14
CA GLN A 92 7.76 10.21 -3.02
C GLN A 92 8.47 11.54 -3.24
N LYS A 93 9.15 11.76 -4.38
CA LYS A 93 9.85 13.02 -4.64
C LYS A 93 8.93 14.24 -4.57
N THR A 94 7.76 14.20 -5.22
CA THR A 94 6.78 15.29 -5.17
C THR A 94 6.31 15.56 -3.74
N ARG A 95 6.06 14.50 -2.94
CA ARG A 95 5.66 14.62 -1.54
C ARG A 95 6.74 15.25 -0.67
N ARG A 96 8.03 14.93 -0.88
CA ARG A 96 9.12 15.54 -0.10
C ARG A 96 9.43 16.95 -0.56
N ALA A 97 9.32 17.25 -1.86
CA ALA A 97 9.54 18.58 -2.40
C ALA A 97 8.51 19.62 -1.90
N SER A 98 7.35 19.19 -1.40
CA SER A 98 6.34 20.07 -0.80
C SER A 98 6.62 20.39 0.68
N TYR A 99 7.58 19.74 1.31
CA TYR A 99 7.97 20.04 2.68
C TYR A 99 8.88 21.28 2.72
N ASN A 100 8.79 22.04 3.82
CA ASN A 100 9.64 23.22 4.01
C ASN A 100 11.10 22.78 4.16
N LYS A 101 11.96 23.29 3.28
CA LYS A 101 13.40 23.06 3.36
C LYS A 101 13.93 23.63 4.67
N ARG A 102 14.46 22.76 5.53
CA ARG A 102 15.30 23.17 6.67
C ARG A 102 16.74 22.80 6.32
N HIS A 103 17.66 23.72 6.59
CA HIS A 103 19.08 23.46 6.39
C HIS A 103 19.52 22.30 7.30
N SER A 104 20.14 21.29 6.70
CA SER A 104 20.82 20.25 7.47
C SER A 104 21.98 20.89 8.23
N SER A 105 22.13 20.51 9.50
CA SER A 105 23.35 20.74 10.27
C SER A 105 24.53 20.07 9.55
N GLU A 106 25.73 20.63 9.75
CA GLU A 106 26.98 20.03 9.26
C GLU A 106 27.11 18.57 9.74
N CYS A 107 27.55 17.70 8.83
CA CYS A 107 27.74 16.28 9.11
C CYS A 107 28.95 16.13 10.04
N THR A 108 28.74 15.62 11.25
CA THR A 108 29.81 15.24 12.18
C THR A 108 29.99 13.73 12.11
N SER A 109 30.60 13.24 11.03
CA SER A 109 30.85 11.80 10.90
C SER A 109 31.87 11.35 11.95
N SER A 110 31.42 10.66 13.00
CA SER A 110 32.29 9.86 13.85
C SER A 110 32.05 8.38 13.53
N LEU A 111 33.06 7.69 13.01
CA LEU A 111 32.99 6.24 12.73
C LEU A 111 32.74 5.37 13.98
N GLU A 112 32.83 5.96 15.18
CA GLU A 112 32.54 5.30 16.45
C GLU A 112 31.03 5.13 16.72
N LEU A 113 30.16 5.87 16.01
CA LEU A 113 28.71 5.80 16.18
C LEU A 113 28.07 4.88 15.14
N ARG A 114 26.94 4.24 15.51
CA ARG A 114 26.13 3.43 14.59
C ARG A 114 25.57 4.25 13.42
N TYR A 115 25.22 5.52 13.67
CA TYR A 115 24.64 6.45 12.72
C TYR A 115 25.54 7.66 12.52
N ASN A 116 25.23 8.53 11.54
CA ASN A 116 25.97 9.77 11.29
C ASN A 116 25.90 10.77 12.45
N HIS A 117 24.91 10.65 13.33
CA HIS A 117 24.82 11.43 14.55
C HIS A 117 24.23 10.59 15.69
N ASP A 118 24.42 11.06 16.92
CA ASP A 118 23.75 10.47 18.08
C ASP A 118 22.30 10.97 18.16
N TYR A 119 21.39 10.28 17.45
CA TYR A 119 19.98 10.65 17.36
C TYR A 119 19.23 10.62 18.70
N ILE A 120 19.78 9.97 19.74
CA ILE A 120 19.16 9.78 21.05
C ILE A 120 19.80 10.69 22.10
N GLY A 121 21.12 10.89 22.05
CA GLY A 121 21.85 11.73 23.01
C GLY A 121 21.99 13.19 22.59
N GLN A 122 21.82 13.54 21.31
CA GLN A 122 21.94 14.92 20.82
C GLN A 122 20.60 15.52 20.35
N GLU A 123 20.45 16.83 20.59
CA GLU A 123 19.30 17.61 20.13
C GLU A 123 19.48 18.08 18.68
N ILE A 124 19.40 17.14 17.74
CA ILE A 124 19.58 17.42 16.30
C ILE A 124 18.25 17.86 15.70
N SER A 125 18.24 18.97 14.97
CA SER A 125 17.04 19.46 14.28
C SER A 125 16.50 18.42 13.29
N PHE A 126 15.22 18.11 13.40
CA PHE A 126 14.55 17.12 12.57
C PHE A 126 13.99 17.72 11.27
N SER A 127 14.22 17.04 10.14
CA SER A 127 13.58 17.33 8.86
C SER A 127 12.55 16.25 8.49
N ARG A 128 11.32 16.68 8.15
CA ARG A 128 10.23 15.77 7.76
C ARG A 128 10.55 14.94 6.50
N GLU A 129 11.49 15.40 5.67
CA GLU A 129 11.97 14.65 4.50
C GLU A 129 12.65 13.34 4.89
N GLU A 130 13.17 13.25 6.12
CA GLU A 130 13.83 12.06 6.67
C GLU A 130 12.86 10.93 7.03
N ILE A 131 11.54 11.13 6.93
CA ILE A 131 10.55 10.05 7.09
C ILE A 131 10.45 9.27 5.77
N ILE A 132 11.47 8.47 5.51
CA ILE A 132 11.61 7.62 4.33
C ILE A 132 12.47 6.40 4.66
N ALA A 133 12.11 5.25 4.07
CA ALA A 133 12.93 4.05 4.08
C ALA A 133 14.35 4.34 3.56
N GLY A 134 15.36 3.79 4.23
CA GLY A 134 16.77 4.05 3.88
C GLY A 134 17.37 5.31 4.49
N SER A 135 16.61 6.07 5.27
CA SER A 135 17.21 7.09 6.15
C SER A 135 17.68 6.44 7.45
N GLU A 136 18.80 6.91 7.99
CA GLU A 136 19.26 6.48 9.30
C GLU A 136 18.29 6.90 10.42
N PHE A 137 17.61 8.05 10.28
CA PHE A 137 16.60 8.49 11.25
C PHE A 137 15.47 7.47 11.41
N LEU A 138 14.92 6.95 10.31
CA LEU A 138 13.84 5.97 10.38
C LEU A 138 14.35 4.63 10.93
N LEU A 139 15.59 4.23 10.60
CA LEU A 139 16.24 3.08 11.21
C LEU A 139 16.46 3.28 12.72
N ALA A 140 16.79 4.50 13.17
CA ALA A 140 16.90 4.81 14.59
C ALA A 140 15.55 4.72 15.32
N CYS A 141 14.45 5.13 14.66
CA CYS A 141 13.09 4.88 15.19
C CYS A 141 12.80 3.38 15.31
N GLU A 142 13.18 2.60 14.31
CA GLU A 142 13.03 1.14 14.30
C GLU A 142 13.83 0.49 15.43
N ASP A 143 15.09 0.85 15.61
CA ASP A 143 15.96 0.33 16.67
C ASP A 143 15.46 0.74 18.08
N ALA A 144 14.93 1.95 18.24
CA ALA A 144 14.32 2.40 19.50
C ALA A 144 13.06 1.59 19.85
N VAL A 145 12.20 1.31 18.86
CA VAL A 145 11.02 0.45 19.04
C VAL A 145 11.45 -0.99 19.37
N ARG A 146 12.46 -1.53 18.67
CA ARG A 146 13.00 -2.86 19.02
C ARG A 146 13.44 -2.94 20.46
N CYS A 147 14.24 -1.98 20.90
CA CYS A 147 14.75 -1.89 22.27
C CYS A 147 13.61 -1.81 23.28
N ALA A 148 12.64 -0.90 23.06
CA ALA A 148 11.52 -0.67 23.97
C ALA A 148 10.61 -1.90 24.17
N PHE A 149 10.51 -2.77 23.15
CA PHE A 149 9.64 -3.96 23.18
C PHE A 149 10.42 -5.27 23.27
N GLY A 150 11.73 -5.23 23.53
CA GLY A 150 12.57 -6.42 23.65
C GLY A 150 12.61 -7.29 22.39
N ILE A 151 12.46 -6.67 21.22
CA ILE A 151 12.49 -7.36 19.93
C ILE A 151 13.96 -7.48 19.51
N GLY A 152 14.48 -8.70 19.47
CA GLY A 152 15.82 -8.98 18.98
C GLY A 152 15.94 -8.83 17.46
N GLY A 153 16.95 -9.49 16.88
CA GLY A 153 17.09 -9.60 15.41
C GLY A 153 16.07 -10.53 14.74
N GLU A 154 15.11 -11.06 15.50
CA GLU A 154 14.11 -12.01 15.03
C GLU A 154 12.91 -11.30 14.41
N PHE A 155 12.36 -11.87 13.34
CA PHE A 155 11.16 -11.35 12.68
C PHE A 155 9.88 -11.55 13.51
N CYS A 156 9.84 -12.62 14.29
CA CYS A 156 8.68 -13.05 15.07
C CYS A 156 9.13 -13.40 16.47
N VAL A 157 8.53 -12.76 17.47
CA VAL A 157 8.79 -13.01 18.89
C VAL A 157 7.53 -13.65 19.50
N PRO A 158 7.59 -14.92 19.92
CA PRO A 158 6.43 -15.62 20.49
C PRO A 158 5.97 -14.98 21.80
N PRO A 159 4.78 -15.33 22.31
CA PRO A 159 4.32 -14.91 23.64
C PRO A 159 5.36 -15.25 24.73
N GLY A 160 5.43 -14.44 25.77
CA GLY A 160 6.44 -14.57 26.83
C GLY A 160 5.95 -14.01 28.17
N GLU A 161 6.84 -13.95 29.17
CA GLU A 161 6.48 -13.43 30.50
C GLU A 161 5.89 -12.02 30.39
N GLY A 162 4.64 -11.85 30.87
CA GLY A 162 3.92 -10.58 30.83
C GLY A 162 3.29 -10.19 29.48
N ARG A 163 3.40 -11.03 28.43
CA ARG A 163 2.80 -10.77 27.11
C ARG A 163 2.16 -12.04 26.51
N ASN A 164 0.85 -11.98 26.28
CA ASN A 164 0.05 -13.10 25.78
C ASN A 164 -0.15 -13.13 24.25
N TYR A 165 0.49 -12.23 23.51
CA TYR A 165 0.37 -12.12 22.04
C TYR A 165 1.74 -12.24 21.38
N THR A 166 1.78 -12.66 20.12
CA THR A 166 3.00 -12.71 19.27
C THR A 166 3.33 -11.33 18.74
N ILE A 167 4.62 -10.97 18.64
CA ILE A 167 5.07 -9.74 17.97
C ILE A 167 5.68 -10.13 16.64
N ILE A 168 5.24 -9.47 15.57
CA ILE A 168 5.83 -9.56 14.23
C ILE A 168 6.35 -8.18 13.86
N MET A 169 7.60 -8.09 13.42
CA MET A 169 8.21 -6.80 13.02
C MET A 169 8.81 -6.89 11.63
N SER A 170 8.34 -6.03 10.72
CA SER A 170 8.93 -5.83 9.40
C SER A 170 9.62 -4.47 9.33
N GLY A 171 10.95 -4.50 9.26
CA GLY A 171 11.80 -3.30 9.30
C GLY A 171 11.98 -2.58 7.96
N CYS A 172 12.70 -1.45 7.99
CA CYS A 172 13.02 -0.61 6.83
C CYS A 172 13.89 -1.31 5.77
N ALA A 173 14.69 -2.29 6.19
CA ALA A 173 15.55 -3.08 5.29
C ALA A 173 14.77 -4.12 4.47
N GLU A 174 13.56 -4.48 4.91
CA GLU A 174 12.71 -5.42 4.19
C GLU A 174 11.96 -4.70 3.08
N GLY A 175 12.12 -5.14 1.83
CA GLY A 175 11.47 -4.54 0.67
C GLY A 175 9.94 -4.55 0.73
N GLY A 176 9.31 -3.52 0.19
CA GLY A 176 7.86 -3.37 0.11
C GLY A 176 7.32 -2.20 0.94
N GLU A 177 6.23 -1.63 0.46
CA GLU A 177 5.48 -0.59 1.17
C GLU A 177 4.71 -1.18 2.35
N GLY A 178 4.49 -0.40 3.41
CA GLY A 178 3.79 -0.83 4.63
C GLY A 178 2.42 -1.44 4.35
N GLU A 179 1.66 -0.87 3.41
CA GLU A 179 0.35 -1.38 2.99
C GLU A 179 0.42 -2.79 2.38
N LEU A 180 1.44 -3.07 1.56
CA LEU A 180 1.65 -4.40 0.98
C LEU A 180 2.14 -5.38 2.06
N LYS A 181 2.97 -4.91 2.99
CA LYS A 181 3.42 -5.70 4.14
C LYS A 181 2.27 -6.08 5.07
N VAL A 182 1.28 -5.20 5.28
CA VAL A 182 0.02 -5.52 5.98
C VAL A 182 -0.65 -6.73 5.35
N VAL A 183 -0.86 -6.71 4.02
CA VAL A 183 -1.47 -7.85 3.31
C VAL A 183 -0.61 -9.10 3.46
N CYS A 184 0.71 -8.98 3.30
CA CYS A 184 1.63 -10.10 3.42
C CYS A 184 1.48 -10.81 4.77
N VAL A 185 1.55 -10.05 5.87
CA VAL A 185 1.44 -10.60 7.22
C VAL A 185 0.06 -11.18 7.49
N LEU A 186 -1.02 -10.50 7.09
CA LEU A 186 -2.37 -11.04 7.23
C LEU A 186 -2.58 -12.33 6.44
N ARG A 187 -1.96 -12.44 5.27
CA ARG A 187 -2.00 -13.66 4.48
C ARG A 187 -1.22 -14.77 5.16
N THR A 188 -0.05 -14.48 5.70
CA THR A 188 0.74 -15.44 6.48
C THR A 188 -0.07 -15.96 7.67
N ILE A 189 -0.68 -15.08 8.46
CA ILE A 189 -1.54 -15.45 9.59
C ILE A 189 -2.66 -16.40 9.13
N TRP A 190 -3.36 -16.04 8.05
CA TRP A 190 -4.45 -16.85 7.50
C TRP A 190 -3.97 -18.23 7.02
N LEU A 191 -2.83 -18.30 6.34
CA LEU A 191 -2.26 -19.55 5.85
C LEU A 191 -1.84 -20.46 7.00
N GLU A 192 -1.22 -19.91 8.04
CA GLU A 192 -0.86 -20.67 9.23
C GLU A 192 -2.11 -21.17 9.97
N GLN A 193 -3.12 -20.32 10.18
CA GLN A 193 -4.40 -20.72 10.77
C GLN A 193 -5.13 -21.80 9.94
N ARG A 194 -4.97 -21.79 8.62
CA ARG A 194 -5.49 -22.84 7.74
C ARG A 194 -4.75 -24.17 7.92
N LYS A 195 -3.42 -24.14 8.03
CA LYS A 195 -2.60 -25.34 8.27
C LYS A 195 -2.92 -25.95 9.63
N SER A 196 -3.08 -25.10 10.66
CA SER A 196 -3.43 -25.53 12.02
C SER A 196 -4.92 -25.78 12.25
N GLN A 197 -5.77 -25.56 11.24
CA GLN A 197 -7.23 -25.68 11.34
C GLN A 197 -7.86 -24.81 12.45
N THR A 198 -7.28 -23.64 12.73
CA THR A 198 -7.76 -22.69 13.75
C THR A 198 -8.47 -21.47 13.18
N TYR A 199 -8.53 -21.33 11.85
CA TYR A 199 -9.19 -20.20 11.20
C TYR A 199 -10.71 -20.24 11.42
N THR A 200 -11.26 -19.23 12.10
CA THR A 200 -12.71 -19.11 12.39
C THR A 200 -13.44 -18.16 11.45
N GLY A 201 -12.71 -17.28 10.76
CA GLY A 201 -13.29 -16.16 9.99
C GLY A 201 -13.81 -15.01 10.85
N ASP A 202 -13.61 -15.07 12.16
CA ASP A 202 -14.12 -14.09 13.12
C ASP A 202 -13.07 -13.12 13.67
N ASP A 203 -11.83 -13.22 13.19
CA ASP A 203 -10.70 -12.40 13.63
C ASP A 203 -10.98 -10.90 13.44
N GLU A 204 -10.81 -10.12 14.51
CA GLU A 204 -10.89 -8.67 14.49
C GLU A 204 -9.51 -8.06 14.20
N ILE A 205 -9.39 -7.49 12.99
CA ILE A 205 -8.19 -6.84 12.49
C ILE A 205 -8.29 -5.34 12.73
N ILE A 206 -7.32 -4.78 13.46
CA ILE A 206 -7.15 -3.34 13.61
C ILE A 206 -5.84 -2.92 12.95
N VAL A 207 -5.93 -2.00 11.98
CA VAL A 207 -4.77 -1.39 11.34
C VAL A 207 -4.71 0.09 11.72
N VAL A 208 -3.64 0.52 12.36
CA VAL A 208 -3.41 1.93 12.67
C VAL A 208 -2.68 2.56 11.48
N GLY A 209 -3.31 3.54 10.84
CA GLY A 209 -2.80 4.23 9.67
C GLY A 209 -3.79 5.29 9.15
N ASN A 210 -3.32 6.17 8.28
CA ASN A 210 -4.12 7.30 7.76
C ASN A 210 -4.22 7.34 6.23
N ASP A 211 -3.66 6.34 5.53
CA ASP A 211 -3.77 6.22 4.09
C ASP A 211 -5.16 5.68 3.70
N SER A 212 -5.73 6.23 2.64
CA SER A 212 -6.98 5.72 2.08
C SER A 212 -6.80 4.40 1.35
N ASP A 213 -5.59 4.08 0.90
CA ASP A 213 -5.29 2.86 0.16
C ASP A 213 -5.36 1.62 1.08
N LEU A 214 -5.20 1.81 2.41
CA LEU A 214 -5.53 0.80 3.43
C LEU A 214 -6.99 0.31 3.37
N VAL A 215 -7.93 1.10 2.85
CA VAL A 215 -9.31 0.62 2.61
C VAL A 215 -9.32 -0.44 1.51
N LEU A 216 -8.54 -0.25 0.43
CA LEU A 216 -8.43 -1.25 -0.63
C LEU A 216 -7.72 -2.50 -0.13
N VAL A 217 -6.70 -2.37 0.72
CA VAL A 217 -6.07 -3.49 1.43
C VAL A 217 -7.08 -4.27 2.24
N GLY A 218 -7.86 -3.59 3.10
CA GLY A 218 -8.91 -4.23 3.90
C GLY A 218 -9.96 -4.95 3.03
N VAL A 219 -10.36 -4.35 1.90
CA VAL A 219 -11.25 -5.01 0.94
C VAL A 219 -10.57 -6.21 0.27
N ALA A 220 -9.30 -6.14 -0.11
CA ALA A 220 -8.58 -7.22 -0.78
C ALA A 220 -8.32 -8.45 0.12
N CYS A 221 -8.27 -8.26 1.44
CA CYS A 221 -8.06 -9.31 2.45
C CYS A 221 -9.30 -10.21 2.62
N THR A 222 -9.67 -10.96 1.59
CA THR A 222 -10.96 -11.68 1.47
C THR A 222 -11.34 -12.63 2.63
N PRO A 223 -10.41 -13.27 3.35
CA PRO A 223 -10.77 -14.07 4.52
C PRO A 223 -11.36 -13.20 5.64
N TYR A 224 -10.79 -12.02 5.87
CA TYR A 224 -11.15 -11.16 7.00
C TYR A 224 -12.32 -10.24 6.64
N THR A 225 -13.39 -10.29 7.44
CA THR A 225 -14.58 -9.42 7.27
C THR A 225 -14.64 -8.29 8.29
N LYS A 226 -13.99 -8.46 9.45
CA LYS A 226 -13.90 -7.47 10.54
C LYS A 226 -12.56 -6.74 10.47
N PHE A 227 -12.46 -5.80 9.54
CA PHE A 227 -11.26 -5.01 9.31
C PHE A 227 -11.53 -3.54 9.61
N THR A 228 -10.80 -2.97 10.58
CA THR A 228 -10.97 -1.58 11.03
C THR A 228 -9.67 -0.82 10.89
N ILE A 229 -9.74 0.35 10.26
CA ILE A 229 -8.61 1.29 10.19
C ILE A 229 -8.80 2.33 11.28
N VAL A 230 -7.73 2.65 12.00
CA VAL A 230 -7.71 3.65 13.06
C VAL A 230 -6.73 4.75 12.69
N ASP A 231 -7.22 5.99 12.63
CA ASP A 231 -6.31 7.13 12.45
C ASP A 231 -5.48 7.33 13.74
N PRO A 232 -4.13 7.33 13.66
CA PRO A 232 -3.27 7.49 14.84
C PRO A 232 -3.44 8.84 15.55
N ARG A 233 -4.04 9.85 14.89
CA ARG A 233 -4.18 11.21 15.41
C ARG A 233 -5.34 11.39 16.36
N ASP A 234 -6.52 10.93 15.94
CA ASP A 234 -7.79 11.21 16.62
C ASP A 234 -8.59 9.95 16.93
N TYR A 235 -8.01 8.77 16.66
CA TYR A 235 -8.63 7.47 16.87
C TYR A 235 -9.95 7.32 16.10
N ALA A 236 -10.14 8.08 15.01
CA ALA A 236 -11.27 7.90 14.12
C ALA A 236 -11.24 6.48 13.52
N LEU A 237 -12.39 5.81 13.57
CA LEU A 237 -12.52 4.43 13.14
C LEU A 237 -13.14 4.38 11.74
N THR A 238 -12.51 3.68 10.82
CA THR A 238 -13.07 3.31 9.52
C THR A 238 -13.32 1.82 9.48
N ASP A 239 -14.58 1.40 9.63
CA ASP A 239 -14.97 -0.02 9.58
C ASP A 239 -15.21 -0.46 8.13
N VAL A 240 -14.29 -1.25 7.58
CA VAL A 240 -14.40 -1.75 6.20
C VAL A 240 -15.49 -2.82 6.09
N GLY A 241 -15.80 -3.55 7.17
CA GLY A 241 -16.85 -4.58 7.19
C GLY A 241 -18.25 -4.00 6.96
N GLU A 242 -18.49 -2.78 7.44
CA GLU A 242 -19.75 -2.05 7.17
C GLU A 242 -19.98 -1.79 5.68
N LEU A 243 -18.92 -1.69 4.87
CA LEU A 243 -19.04 -1.52 3.41
C LEU A 243 -19.70 -2.75 2.77
N PHE A 244 -19.37 -3.95 3.24
CA PHE A 244 -19.94 -5.20 2.72
C PHE A 244 -21.43 -5.30 3.05
N LYS A 245 -21.82 -4.86 4.25
CA LYS A 245 -23.23 -4.77 4.65
C LYS A 245 -23.99 -3.80 3.75
N HIS A 246 -23.43 -2.62 3.48
CA HIS A 246 -24.03 -1.64 2.57
C HIS A 246 -24.24 -2.19 1.16
N TRP A 247 -23.29 -2.97 0.65
CA TRP A 247 -23.45 -3.63 -0.65
C TRP A 247 -24.61 -4.63 -0.67
N GLY A 248 -24.87 -5.31 0.45
CA GLY A 248 -26.01 -6.21 0.63
C GLY A 248 -27.35 -5.52 0.84
N SER A 249 -27.38 -4.36 1.51
CA SER A 249 -28.63 -3.67 1.91
C SER A 249 -29.18 -2.67 0.89
N SER A 250 -28.52 -2.47 -0.25
CA SER A 250 -28.84 -1.35 -1.15
C SER A 250 -30.22 -1.43 -1.84
N SER A 251 -30.91 -2.59 -1.86
CA SER A 251 -32.32 -2.73 -2.31
C SER A 251 -32.93 -4.08 -1.85
N PRO A 252 -34.26 -4.16 -1.58
CA PRO A 252 -34.94 -5.43 -1.31
C PRO A 252 -34.75 -6.41 -2.48
N GLY A 253 -34.24 -7.62 -2.20
CA GLY A 253 -33.96 -8.65 -3.22
C GLY A 253 -32.55 -8.61 -3.84
N ASN A 254 -31.69 -7.65 -3.48
CA ASN A 254 -30.34 -7.46 -4.04
C ASN A 254 -29.20 -7.83 -3.06
N GLN A 255 -29.44 -8.75 -2.13
CA GLN A 255 -28.41 -9.17 -1.17
C GLN A 255 -27.32 -9.97 -1.88
N ILE A 256 -26.07 -9.53 -1.75
CA ILE A 256 -24.92 -10.29 -2.23
C ILE A 256 -24.85 -11.58 -1.41
N ARG A 257 -24.89 -12.72 -2.10
CA ARG A 257 -24.72 -14.00 -1.42
C ARG A 257 -23.32 -14.07 -0.78
N PRO A 258 -23.17 -14.57 0.46
CA PRO A 258 -21.89 -14.62 1.14
C PRO A 258 -20.77 -15.33 0.36
N ASP A 259 -21.10 -16.40 -0.38
CA ASP A 259 -20.16 -17.15 -1.23
C ASP A 259 -19.57 -16.30 -2.38
N LEU A 260 -20.28 -15.26 -2.79
CA LEU A 260 -19.88 -14.37 -3.87
C LEU A 260 -19.06 -13.17 -3.38
N LEU A 261 -19.11 -12.85 -2.08
CA LEU A 261 -18.47 -11.68 -1.51
C LEU A 261 -16.97 -11.58 -1.82
N PRO A 262 -16.15 -12.66 -1.74
CA PRO A 262 -14.73 -12.58 -2.08
C PRO A 262 -14.48 -12.04 -3.51
N SER A 263 -15.23 -12.53 -4.49
CA SER A 263 -15.10 -12.05 -5.88
C SER A 263 -15.58 -10.60 -6.06
N TYR A 264 -16.65 -10.17 -5.37
CA TYR A 264 -17.08 -8.76 -5.39
C TYR A 264 -15.99 -7.84 -4.83
N ARG A 265 -15.29 -8.27 -3.77
CA ARG A 265 -14.22 -7.51 -3.13
C ARG A 265 -13.04 -7.32 -4.09
N ILE A 266 -12.57 -8.39 -4.75
CA ILE A 266 -11.47 -8.31 -5.73
C ILE A 266 -11.84 -7.44 -6.93
N ASP A 267 -13.04 -7.64 -7.49
CA ASP A 267 -13.53 -6.84 -8.62
C ASP A 267 -13.70 -5.36 -8.24
N PHE A 268 -14.14 -5.06 -7.01
CA PHE A 268 -14.20 -3.70 -6.48
C PHE A 268 -12.81 -3.05 -6.43
N VAL A 269 -11.81 -3.74 -5.88
CA VAL A 269 -10.44 -3.23 -5.80
C VAL A 269 -9.91 -2.92 -7.20
N PHE A 270 -10.06 -3.84 -8.15
CA PHE A 270 -9.68 -3.60 -9.55
C PHE A 270 -10.30 -2.33 -10.12
N LEU A 271 -11.61 -2.16 -9.98
CA LEU A 271 -12.31 -0.99 -10.50
C LEU A 271 -11.89 0.30 -9.80
N MET A 272 -11.62 0.27 -8.49
CA MET A 272 -11.16 1.43 -7.75
C MET A 272 -9.73 1.84 -8.13
N LEU A 273 -8.86 0.88 -8.45
CA LEU A 273 -7.51 1.17 -8.95
C LEU A 273 -7.50 1.95 -10.27
N LEU A 274 -8.56 1.85 -11.09
CA LEU A 274 -8.71 2.70 -12.28
C LEU A 274 -8.82 4.19 -11.95
N SER A 275 -9.19 4.55 -10.71
CA SER A 275 -9.20 5.94 -10.24
C SER A 275 -7.80 6.57 -10.25
N GLY A 276 -6.75 5.75 -10.28
CA GLY A 276 -5.37 6.14 -10.06
C GLY A 276 -5.03 6.16 -8.57
N GLY A 277 -3.74 6.34 -8.28
CA GLY A 277 -3.21 6.34 -6.92
C GLY A 277 -1.77 6.82 -6.90
N ASP A 278 -0.98 6.29 -5.97
CA ASP A 278 0.43 6.64 -5.81
C ASP A 278 1.34 6.17 -6.95
N TRP A 279 0.92 5.15 -7.71
CA TRP A 279 1.74 4.52 -8.75
C TRP A 279 1.50 5.06 -10.17
N PHE A 280 0.31 5.61 -10.44
CA PHE A 280 -0.07 6.12 -11.76
C PHE A 280 -1.31 7.03 -11.72
N GLU A 281 -1.47 7.87 -12.75
CA GLU A 281 -2.68 8.67 -12.94
C GLU A 281 -3.83 7.82 -13.45
N GLY A 282 -5.05 8.11 -13.00
CA GLY A 282 -6.26 7.39 -13.40
C GLY A 282 -7.46 8.32 -13.64
N ILE A 283 -8.63 7.72 -13.85
CA ILE A 283 -9.87 8.42 -14.24
C ILE A 283 -10.59 9.09 -13.05
N GLY A 284 -10.01 9.05 -11.85
CA GLY A 284 -10.56 9.62 -10.63
C GLY A 284 -11.96 9.10 -10.29
N LYS A 285 -12.88 10.01 -9.95
CA LYS A 285 -14.23 9.68 -9.46
C LYS A 285 -15.10 8.91 -10.46
N VAL A 286 -14.73 8.88 -11.75
CA VAL A 286 -15.49 8.16 -12.78
C VAL A 286 -15.46 6.64 -12.54
N ALA A 287 -14.45 6.11 -11.86
CA ALA A 287 -14.40 4.70 -11.47
C ALA A 287 -15.60 4.24 -10.63
N LEU A 288 -16.19 5.14 -9.81
CA LEU A 288 -17.39 4.85 -9.03
C LEU A 288 -18.63 4.62 -9.93
N VAL A 289 -18.64 5.20 -11.13
CA VAL A 289 -19.71 4.96 -12.10
C VAL A 289 -19.59 3.55 -12.67
N PHE A 290 -18.36 3.08 -12.93
CA PHE A 290 -18.11 1.69 -13.32
C PHE A 290 -18.47 0.70 -12.23
N TRP A 291 -18.18 1.02 -10.96
CA TRP A 291 -18.63 0.20 -9.84
C TRP A 291 -20.16 0.05 -9.78
N ARG A 292 -20.90 1.15 -9.95
CA ARG A 292 -22.37 1.10 -10.00
C ARG A 292 -22.85 0.22 -11.15
N ARG A 293 -22.29 0.41 -12.34
CA ARG A 293 -22.64 -0.38 -13.53
C ARG A 293 -22.31 -1.87 -13.36
N TYR A 294 -21.15 -2.17 -12.81
CA TYR A 294 -20.74 -3.54 -12.47
C TYR A 294 -21.79 -4.19 -11.56
N ARG A 295 -22.20 -3.53 -10.48
CA ARG A 295 -23.20 -4.09 -9.55
C ARG A 295 -24.54 -4.39 -10.23
N GLU A 296 -25.04 -3.48 -11.06
CA GLU A 296 -26.28 -3.70 -11.83
C GLU A 296 -26.18 -4.95 -12.71
N LEU A 297 -25.08 -5.10 -13.44
CA LEU A 297 -24.84 -6.26 -14.31
C LEU A 297 -24.76 -7.55 -13.50
N ARG A 298 -24.02 -7.54 -12.39
CA ARG A 298 -23.77 -8.72 -11.55
C ARG A 298 -25.04 -9.23 -10.86
N LEU A 299 -25.94 -8.32 -10.48
CA LEU A 299 -27.20 -8.63 -9.79
C LEU A 299 -28.31 -9.05 -10.77
N HIS A 300 -28.45 -8.33 -11.89
CA HIS A 300 -29.63 -8.48 -12.75
C HIS A 300 -29.38 -9.24 -14.06
N CYS A 301 -28.13 -9.42 -14.47
CA CYS A 301 -27.81 -10.12 -15.72
C CYS A 301 -27.18 -11.48 -15.42
N GLY A 302 -27.92 -12.57 -15.67
CA GLY A 302 -27.48 -13.94 -15.38
C GLY A 302 -26.12 -14.31 -15.99
N TYR A 303 -25.79 -13.74 -17.15
CA TYR A 303 -24.49 -13.93 -17.81
C TYR A 303 -23.29 -13.38 -16.99
N PHE A 304 -23.49 -12.29 -16.23
CA PHE A 304 -22.46 -11.62 -15.43
C PHE A 304 -22.49 -12.04 -13.95
N LYS A 305 -23.05 -13.22 -13.64
CA LYS A 305 -22.90 -13.81 -12.30
C LYS A 305 -21.46 -14.20 -11.98
N ARG A 306 -20.61 -14.39 -13.00
CA ARG A 306 -19.17 -14.66 -12.89
C ARG A 306 -18.37 -13.42 -12.47
N SER A 307 -17.16 -13.61 -11.96
CA SER A 307 -16.27 -12.50 -11.58
C SER A 307 -15.64 -11.82 -12.80
N LEU A 308 -15.34 -10.52 -12.64
CA LEU A 308 -14.61 -9.72 -13.62
C LEU A 308 -13.13 -10.12 -13.65
N ILE A 309 -12.54 -10.39 -12.49
CA ILE A 309 -11.17 -10.90 -12.35
C ILE A 309 -11.21 -12.38 -11.98
N ARG A 310 -10.42 -13.22 -12.67
CA ARG A 310 -10.47 -14.68 -12.53
C ARG A 310 -9.10 -15.31 -12.31
N GLY A 311 -9.08 -16.24 -11.36
CA GLY A 311 -7.94 -17.12 -11.07
C GLY A 311 -6.69 -16.37 -10.61
N GLU A 312 -5.66 -17.14 -10.23
CA GLU A 312 -4.36 -16.61 -9.80
C GLU A 312 -3.56 -15.93 -10.94
N GLY A 313 -4.03 -16.07 -12.18
CA GLY A 313 -3.53 -15.34 -13.35
C GLY A 313 -4.03 -13.89 -13.45
N PHE A 314 -4.99 -13.49 -12.60
CA PHE A 314 -5.64 -12.18 -12.63
C PHE A 314 -6.27 -11.87 -14.00
N ASP A 315 -6.88 -12.88 -14.63
CA ASP A 315 -7.44 -12.75 -15.96
C ASP A 315 -8.70 -11.87 -15.94
N VAL A 316 -8.69 -10.82 -16.75
CA VAL A 316 -9.83 -9.91 -16.90
C VAL A 316 -10.83 -10.47 -17.91
N ASP A 317 -12.09 -10.63 -17.50
CA ASP A 317 -13.19 -10.98 -18.39
C ASP A 317 -13.49 -9.81 -19.33
N ILE A 318 -13.01 -9.90 -20.58
CA ILE A 318 -13.10 -8.81 -21.55
C ILE A 318 -14.55 -8.47 -21.91
N GLU A 319 -15.45 -9.45 -21.99
CA GLU A 319 -16.87 -9.16 -22.28
C GLU A 319 -17.55 -8.47 -21.11
N PHE A 320 -17.21 -8.87 -19.88
CA PHE A 320 -17.70 -8.17 -18.69
C PHE A 320 -17.09 -6.77 -18.58
N LEU A 321 -15.80 -6.61 -18.84
CA LEU A 321 -15.14 -5.31 -18.88
C LEU A 321 -15.82 -4.37 -19.88
N ARG A 322 -16.08 -4.81 -21.11
CA ARG A 322 -16.81 -4.02 -22.11
C ARG A 322 -18.20 -3.60 -21.61
N ALA A 323 -18.94 -4.51 -21.01
CA ALA A 323 -20.26 -4.22 -20.48
C ALA A 323 -20.23 -3.19 -19.33
N VAL A 324 -19.20 -3.25 -18.48
CA VAL A 324 -18.95 -2.28 -17.40
C VAL A 324 -18.55 -0.91 -17.98
N MET A 325 -17.70 -0.88 -19.00
CA MET A 325 -17.21 0.35 -19.65
C MET A 325 -18.23 0.99 -20.59
N ALA A 326 -19.33 0.29 -20.92
CA ALA A 326 -20.44 0.78 -21.75
C ALA A 326 -21.36 1.79 -21.02
N VAL A 327 -20.76 2.72 -20.25
CA VAL A 327 -21.48 3.81 -19.60
C VAL A 327 -21.68 4.96 -20.60
N LYS A 328 -22.88 5.54 -20.63
CA LYS A 328 -23.13 6.78 -21.39
C LYS A 328 -22.41 7.93 -20.67
N ASP A 329 -21.61 8.70 -21.40
CA ASP A 329 -20.79 9.78 -20.86
C ASP A 329 -21.62 10.72 -19.96
N VAL A 330 -21.43 10.61 -18.64
CA VAL A 330 -22.18 11.39 -17.64
C VAL A 330 -21.75 12.88 -17.68
N SER A 331 -20.59 13.13 -18.28
CA SER A 331 -19.94 14.43 -18.42
C SER A 331 -19.89 14.93 -19.86
N SER A 332 -20.93 14.66 -20.67
CA SER A 332 -21.06 15.39 -21.92
C SER A 332 -21.78 16.73 -21.67
N PRO A 333 -21.18 17.90 -21.96
CA PRO A 333 -21.88 19.20 -21.97
C PRO A 333 -23.03 19.24 -22.99
N ALA A 334 -23.23 18.16 -23.76
CA ALA A 334 -24.24 18.00 -24.79
C ALA A 334 -25.66 18.32 -24.35
N LYS A 335 -26.01 18.23 -23.05
CA LYS A 335 -27.35 18.66 -22.57
C LYS A 335 -27.59 20.17 -22.69
N TYR A 336 -26.56 20.99 -22.83
CA TYR A 336 -26.65 22.46 -22.92
C TYR A 336 -26.12 23.04 -24.25
N MET A 337 -25.85 22.20 -25.27
CA MET A 337 -25.29 22.65 -26.55
C MET A 337 -26.28 22.51 -27.71
N SER A 338 -26.14 23.39 -28.72
CA SER A 338 -27.00 23.41 -29.91
C SER A 338 -26.89 22.11 -30.72
N LYS A 339 -27.98 21.73 -31.40
CA LYS A 339 -28.06 20.52 -32.26
C LYS A 339 -26.94 20.44 -33.30
N ILE A 340 -26.46 21.58 -33.79
CA ILE A 340 -25.36 21.66 -34.75
C ILE A 340 -24.04 21.18 -34.11
N LYS A 341 -23.73 21.65 -32.90
CA LYS A 341 -22.51 21.25 -32.16
C LYS A 341 -22.55 19.78 -31.71
N GLN A 342 -23.74 19.26 -31.43
CA GLN A 342 -23.97 17.82 -31.19
C GLN A 342 -23.73 16.97 -32.45
N MET A 343 -24.11 17.46 -33.63
CA MET A 343 -23.87 16.76 -34.91
C MET A 343 -22.39 16.79 -35.33
N THR A 344 -21.66 17.88 -35.06
CA THR A 344 -20.22 17.95 -35.31
C THR A 344 -19.39 17.12 -34.31
N MET A 345 -19.94 16.82 -33.13
CA MET A 345 -19.33 15.95 -32.11
C MET A 345 -19.71 14.47 -32.23
N LYS A 346 -20.41 14.04 -33.29
CA LYS A 346 -20.51 12.60 -33.62
C LYS A 346 -19.12 12.07 -33.96
N GLU A 347 -18.44 11.64 -32.89
CA GLU A 347 -17.27 10.79 -32.79
C GLU A 347 -16.28 10.90 -33.96
N SER A 348 -15.38 11.89 -33.90
CA SER A 348 -14.04 11.62 -34.38
C SER A 348 -13.54 10.40 -33.60
N PRO A 349 -13.14 9.29 -34.26
CA PRO A 349 -12.65 8.12 -33.56
C PRO A 349 -11.49 8.53 -32.65
N LEU A 350 -11.47 8.01 -31.42
CA LEU A 350 -10.34 8.21 -30.50
C LEU A 350 -9.04 7.88 -31.23
N SER A 351 -8.03 8.72 -31.04
CA SER A 351 -6.72 8.45 -31.64
C SER A 351 -6.17 7.14 -31.10
N ARG A 352 -5.25 6.53 -31.87
CA ARG A 352 -4.63 5.28 -31.47
C ARG A 352 -3.87 5.44 -30.15
N GLU A 353 -3.19 6.57 -29.97
CA GLU A 353 -2.45 6.93 -28.76
C GLU A 353 -3.38 7.02 -27.55
N ALA A 354 -4.56 7.63 -27.71
CA ALA A 354 -5.56 7.70 -26.65
C ALA A 354 -6.09 6.31 -26.25
N ILE A 355 -6.24 5.39 -27.20
CA ILE A 355 -6.61 4.00 -26.91
C ILE A 355 -5.47 3.28 -26.17
N GLU A 356 -4.22 3.51 -26.59
CA GLU A 356 -3.03 2.95 -25.95
C GLU A 356 -2.88 3.44 -24.49
N GLU A 357 -3.17 4.71 -24.19
CA GLU A 357 -3.24 5.22 -22.82
C GLU A 357 -4.28 4.47 -21.95
N GLY A 358 -5.42 4.11 -22.54
CA GLY A 358 -6.43 3.29 -21.87
C GLY A 358 -5.94 1.86 -21.58
N VAL A 359 -5.15 1.27 -22.49
CA VAL A 359 -4.52 -0.04 -22.29
C VAL A 359 -3.47 0.05 -21.16
N GLU A 360 -2.66 1.09 -21.14
CA GLU A 360 -1.64 1.32 -20.09
C GLU A 360 -2.28 1.50 -18.71
N LEU A 361 -3.41 2.20 -18.60
CA LEU A 361 -4.15 2.31 -17.34
C LEU A 361 -4.67 0.94 -16.87
N LEU A 362 -5.23 0.13 -17.77
CA LEU A 362 -5.67 -1.23 -17.42
C LEU A 362 -4.50 -2.09 -16.96
N LYS A 363 -3.37 -2.02 -17.65
CA LYS A 363 -2.14 -2.73 -17.29
C LYS A 363 -1.64 -2.31 -15.90
N GLY A 364 -1.63 -1.00 -15.61
CA GLY A 364 -1.32 -0.44 -14.29
C GLY A 364 -2.25 -0.97 -13.21
N ALA A 365 -3.57 -0.98 -13.47
CA ALA A 365 -4.55 -1.49 -12.51
C ALA A 365 -4.42 -3.00 -12.25
N VAL A 366 -4.13 -3.82 -13.27
CA VAL A 366 -3.88 -5.27 -13.08
C VAL A 366 -2.59 -5.50 -12.30
N TRP A 367 -1.51 -4.78 -12.60
CA TRP A 367 -0.26 -4.86 -11.85
C TRP A 367 -0.44 -4.47 -10.37
N ALA A 368 -1.18 -3.38 -10.12
CA ALA A 368 -1.51 -2.89 -8.79
C ALA A 368 -2.35 -3.90 -8.01
N LEU A 369 -3.40 -4.44 -8.64
CA LEU A 369 -4.28 -5.44 -8.04
C LEU A 369 -3.48 -6.68 -7.63
N ARG A 370 -2.61 -7.16 -8.53
CA ARG A 370 -1.76 -8.32 -8.26
C ARG A 370 -0.82 -8.04 -7.09
N SER A 371 -0.23 -6.86 -7.02
CA SER A 371 0.65 -6.48 -5.92
C SER A 371 -0.09 -6.44 -4.57
N ILE A 372 -1.27 -5.82 -4.53
CA ILE A 372 -2.10 -5.71 -3.32
C ILE A 372 -2.56 -7.09 -2.87
N VAL A 373 -3.14 -7.89 -3.75
CA VAL A 373 -3.72 -9.21 -3.41
C VAL A 373 -2.63 -10.23 -3.04
N ALA A 374 -1.43 -10.09 -3.61
CA ALA A 374 -0.28 -10.90 -3.27
C ALA A 374 0.54 -10.35 -2.08
N GLY A 375 0.22 -9.16 -1.55
CA GLY A 375 0.97 -8.55 -0.44
C GLY A 375 2.46 -8.35 -0.71
N GLN A 376 2.82 -8.22 -1.98
CA GLN A 376 4.19 -7.96 -2.41
C GLN A 376 4.15 -7.25 -3.75
N CYS A 377 5.12 -6.38 -3.99
CA CYS A 377 5.24 -5.76 -5.31
C CYS A 377 5.47 -6.82 -6.39
N TYR A 378 4.62 -6.84 -7.41
CA TYR A 378 4.72 -7.83 -8.48
C TYR A 378 5.93 -7.63 -9.39
N ASP A 379 6.30 -6.38 -9.65
CA ASP A 379 7.49 -6.01 -10.40
C ASP A 379 7.94 -4.61 -10.00
N TYR A 380 9.16 -4.49 -9.49
CA TYR A 380 9.68 -3.22 -8.97
C TYR A 380 10.10 -2.23 -10.07
N LYS A 381 10.38 -2.69 -11.30
CA LYS A 381 10.66 -1.81 -12.45
C LYS A 381 9.40 -1.31 -13.13
N PHE A 382 8.25 -1.93 -12.89
CA PHE A 382 7.01 -1.65 -13.59
C PHE A 382 6.66 -0.16 -13.68
N ARG A 383 6.16 0.25 -14.84
CA ARG A 383 5.71 1.61 -15.13
C ARG A 383 4.40 1.59 -15.89
N ALA A 384 3.49 2.48 -15.48
CA ALA A 384 2.34 2.85 -16.29
C ALA A 384 2.49 4.33 -16.68
N HIS A 385 2.63 4.58 -17.98
CA HIS A 385 2.78 5.93 -18.52
C HIS A 385 1.40 6.51 -18.88
N THR A 386 0.57 6.74 -17.86
CA THR A 386 -0.74 7.36 -18.05
C THR A 386 -0.65 8.87 -17.91
N LYS A 387 -1.25 9.62 -18.84
CA LYS A 387 -1.34 11.08 -18.80
C LYS A 387 -2.80 11.50 -18.93
N LYS A 388 -3.45 11.86 -17.81
CA LYS A 388 -4.87 12.27 -17.79
C LYS A 388 -5.83 11.30 -18.51
N PRO A 389 -5.83 10.00 -18.17
CA PRO A 389 -6.70 9.04 -18.82
C PRO A 389 -8.19 9.37 -18.62
N THR A 390 -9.03 8.94 -19.57
CA THR A 390 -10.48 9.18 -19.56
C THR A 390 -11.28 7.88 -19.67
N ALA A 391 -12.57 7.93 -19.31
CA ALA A 391 -13.46 6.77 -19.49
C ALA A 391 -13.63 6.37 -20.96
N GLY A 392 -13.61 7.34 -21.89
CA GLY A 392 -13.63 7.06 -23.33
C GLY A 392 -12.42 6.24 -23.79
N MET A 393 -11.23 6.58 -23.29
CA MET A 393 -10.00 5.82 -23.57
C MET A 393 -10.09 4.37 -23.07
N LEU A 394 -10.60 4.14 -21.85
CA LEU A 394 -10.84 2.79 -21.31
C LEU A 394 -11.88 2.01 -22.12
N LYS A 395 -12.96 2.67 -22.56
CA LYS A 395 -13.96 2.07 -23.43
C LYS A 395 -13.33 1.65 -24.76
N GLY A 396 -12.55 2.53 -25.40
CA GLY A 396 -11.79 2.20 -26.61
C GLY A 396 -10.82 1.03 -26.41
N ALA A 397 -10.06 1.06 -25.31
CA ALA A 397 -9.13 0.00 -24.93
C ALA A 397 -9.83 -1.36 -24.78
N SER A 398 -11.03 -1.40 -24.19
CA SER A 398 -11.81 -2.64 -24.00
C SER A 398 -12.17 -3.37 -25.30
N HIS A 399 -12.12 -2.67 -26.44
CA HIS A 399 -12.38 -3.23 -27.78
C HIS A 399 -11.11 -3.60 -28.55
N VAL A 400 -9.91 -3.38 -27.99
CA VAL A 400 -8.64 -3.74 -28.63
C VAL A 400 -8.53 -5.27 -28.78
N LYS A 401 -8.18 -5.73 -29.98
CA LYS A 401 -7.93 -7.15 -30.25
C LYS A 401 -6.75 -7.65 -29.41
N GLY A 402 -6.93 -8.79 -28.73
CA GLY A 402 -5.90 -9.40 -27.89
C GLY A 402 -5.61 -8.62 -26.59
N LEU A 403 -6.54 -7.77 -26.13
CA LEU A 403 -6.37 -6.94 -24.94
C LEU A 403 -5.86 -7.72 -23.72
N LEU A 404 -6.41 -8.91 -23.46
CA LEU A 404 -6.02 -9.74 -22.32
C LEU A 404 -4.51 -9.99 -22.27
N GLY A 405 -3.88 -10.29 -23.41
CA GLY A 405 -2.43 -10.50 -23.49
C GLY A 405 -1.62 -9.20 -23.31
N LYS A 406 -2.19 -8.05 -23.68
CA LYS A 406 -1.53 -6.74 -23.56
C LYS A 406 -1.54 -6.19 -22.14
N ILE A 407 -2.61 -6.42 -21.39
CA ILE A 407 -2.77 -5.92 -20.02
C ILE A 407 -2.22 -6.88 -18.97
N ARG A 408 -1.94 -8.13 -19.35
CA ARG A 408 -1.33 -9.11 -18.45
C ARG A 408 0.07 -8.63 -18.08
N PRO A 409 0.35 -8.31 -16.81
CA PRO A 409 1.66 -7.84 -16.41
C PRO A 409 2.64 -9.01 -16.46
N VAL A 410 3.84 -8.74 -16.98
CA VAL A 410 5.00 -9.63 -16.92
C VAL A 410 5.94 -9.06 -15.86
N SER A 411 6.52 -9.93 -15.04
CA SER A 411 7.53 -9.52 -14.06
C SER A 411 8.92 -9.86 -14.61
N GLU A 412 9.72 -8.83 -14.84
CA GLU A 412 11.14 -8.88 -15.17
C GLU A 412 12.01 -8.58 -13.95
N SER A 413 11.45 -7.96 -12.91
CA SER A 413 12.17 -7.55 -11.70
C SER A 413 11.31 -7.80 -10.44
N PRO A 414 11.24 -9.06 -9.98
CA PRO A 414 10.45 -9.43 -8.79
C PRO A 414 11.08 -8.91 -7.48
N LEU A 415 12.34 -8.51 -7.51
CA LEU A 415 13.07 -7.96 -6.36
C LEU A 415 13.26 -6.44 -6.49
N PRO A 416 13.44 -5.71 -5.37
CA PRO A 416 13.68 -4.28 -5.37
C PRO A 416 14.86 -3.88 -6.25
N CYS A 417 14.69 -2.78 -6.98
CA CYS A 417 15.73 -2.27 -7.89
C CYS A 417 16.82 -1.48 -7.17
N PHE A 418 16.53 -1.05 -5.95
CA PHE A 418 17.38 -0.26 -5.08
C PHE A 418 17.54 -1.00 -3.75
N SER A 419 18.67 -0.79 -3.08
CA SER A 419 18.72 -0.90 -1.62
C SER A 419 17.88 0.20 -0.94
N PRO A 420 17.50 0.03 0.34
CA PRO A 420 16.91 1.10 1.12
C PRO A 420 17.70 2.41 1.01
N LEU A 421 19.02 2.38 1.23
CA LEU A 421 19.87 3.56 1.17
C LEU A 421 19.89 4.18 -0.24
N GLU A 422 20.01 3.37 -1.29
CA GLU A 422 20.00 3.85 -2.67
C GLU A 422 18.67 4.54 -3.02
N GLN A 423 17.52 3.98 -2.62
CA GLN A 423 16.24 4.64 -2.86
C GLN A 423 16.16 5.97 -2.09
N CYS A 424 16.67 6.02 -0.87
CA CYS A 424 16.73 7.26 -0.08
C CYS A 424 17.54 8.34 -0.82
N ILE A 425 18.71 7.99 -1.36
CA ILE A 425 19.55 8.87 -2.20
C ILE A 425 18.79 9.30 -3.47
N ALA A 426 18.17 8.37 -4.19
CA ALA A 426 17.41 8.66 -5.40
C ALA A 426 16.24 9.64 -5.15
N VAL A 427 15.62 9.58 -3.97
CA VAL A 427 14.50 10.46 -3.62
C VAL A 427 14.98 11.82 -3.08
N LEU A 428 15.92 11.82 -2.14
CA LEU A 428 16.34 13.04 -1.45
C LEU A 428 17.42 13.83 -2.19
N GLY A 429 18.34 13.16 -2.89
CA GLY A 429 19.53 13.77 -3.47
C GLY A 429 20.34 14.51 -2.40
N LEU A 430 20.81 15.72 -2.69
CA LEU A 430 21.59 16.56 -1.75
C LEU A 430 20.84 16.96 -0.47
N ARG A 431 19.53 16.72 -0.41
CA ARG A 431 18.70 17.07 0.76
C ARG A 431 18.77 16.03 1.85
N GLY A 432 19.29 14.84 1.55
CA GLY A 432 19.42 13.77 2.53
C GLY A 432 20.53 14.04 3.53
N ARG A 433 20.33 13.58 4.76
CA ARG A 433 21.37 13.53 5.80
C ARG A 433 22.12 12.22 5.64
N PHE A 434 23.20 12.27 4.88
CA PHE A 434 24.09 11.13 4.60
C PHE A 434 25.48 11.38 5.19
N SER A 435 26.29 10.33 5.26
CA SER A 435 27.70 10.41 5.64
C SER A 435 28.52 11.26 4.67
N SER A 436 29.68 11.73 5.16
CA SER A 436 30.60 12.54 4.36
C SER A 436 30.99 11.86 3.04
N PRO A 437 31.33 10.54 2.99
CA PRO A 437 31.67 9.87 1.74
C PRO A 437 30.56 9.94 0.68
N ILE A 438 29.29 9.70 1.07
CA ILE A 438 28.15 9.79 0.15
C ILE A 438 27.97 11.23 -0.33
N HIS A 439 28.04 12.20 0.58
CA HIS A 439 27.85 13.61 0.24
C HIS A 439 28.92 14.14 -0.70
N MET A 440 30.18 13.74 -0.50
CA MET A 440 31.30 14.08 -1.38
C MET A 440 31.08 13.52 -2.78
N VAL A 441 30.77 12.23 -2.91
CA VAL A 441 30.52 11.61 -4.22
C VAL A 441 29.34 12.26 -4.93
N ILE A 442 28.23 12.56 -4.24
CA ILE A 442 27.10 13.27 -4.87
C ILE A 442 27.54 14.65 -5.38
N LYS A 443 28.35 15.41 -4.64
CA LYS A 443 28.78 16.75 -5.05
C LYS A 443 29.82 16.77 -6.16
N GLU A 444 30.80 15.88 -6.09
CA GLU A 444 31.97 15.90 -6.97
C GLU A 444 31.69 15.15 -8.29
N GLU A 445 30.96 14.04 -8.22
CA GLU A 445 30.85 13.10 -9.34
C GLU A 445 29.53 13.19 -10.10
N SER A 446 28.50 13.88 -9.57
CA SER A 446 27.20 13.97 -10.22
C SER A 446 27.03 15.22 -11.09
N VAL A 447 26.14 15.12 -12.07
CA VAL A 447 25.83 16.23 -12.98
C VAL A 447 25.28 17.44 -12.21
N ASN A 448 25.85 18.62 -12.46
CA ASN A 448 25.51 19.87 -11.78
C ASN A 448 25.62 19.76 -10.25
N GLN A 449 26.65 19.07 -9.75
CA GLN A 449 26.97 18.98 -8.32
C GLN A 449 25.83 18.46 -7.45
N GLY A 450 24.96 17.59 -7.99
CA GLY A 450 23.85 16.94 -7.26
C GLY A 450 22.48 17.55 -7.53
N GLU A 451 22.40 18.67 -8.26
CA GLU A 451 21.14 19.34 -8.55
C GLU A 451 20.21 18.48 -9.42
N LYS A 452 20.77 17.82 -10.45
CA LYS A 452 19.98 16.98 -11.36
C LYS A 452 19.40 15.75 -10.66
N LEU A 453 20.19 15.08 -9.81
CA LEU A 453 19.74 13.95 -8.98
C LEU A 453 18.59 14.38 -8.04
N THR A 454 18.73 15.56 -7.44
CA THR A 454 17.75 16.08 -6.48
C THR A 454 16.40 16.38 -7.14
N ASN A 455 16.41 16.97 -8.35
CA ASN A 455 15.19 17.50 -8.99
C ASN A 455 14.58 16.60 -10.09
N SER A 456 15.28 15.56 -10.56
CA SER A 456 14.77 14.68 -11.62
C SER A 456 13.60 13.80 -11.16
N PHE A 457 12.56 13.69 -11.98
CA PHE A 457 11.46 12.72 -11.79
C PHE A 457 11.60 11.48 -12.69
N SER A 458 12.63 11.42 -13.54
CA SER A 458 12.87 10.25 -14.39
C SER A 458 13.48 9.14 -13.56
N SER A 459 12.72 8.08 -13.34
CA SER A 459 13.18 6.96 -12.54
C SER A 459 14.30 6.14 -13.15
N GLU A 460 14.38 6.09 -14.49
CA GLU A 460 15.48 5.42 -15.20
C GLU A 460 16.78 6.17 -14.91
N PHE A 461 16.76 7.49 -15.11
CA PHE A 461 17.89 8.34 -14.74
C PHE A 461 18.25 8.21 -13.25
N LEU A 462 17.26 8.22 -12.35
CA LEU A 462 17.53 8.10 -10.91
C LEU A 462 18.15 6.75 -10.56
N LEU A 463 17.72 5.67 -11.20
CA LEU A 463 18.26 4.33 -10.99
C LEU A 463 19.72 4.25 -11.45
N ASP A 464 19.99 4.67 -12.68
CA ASP A 464 21.32 4.58 -13.27
C ASP A 464 22.31 5.50 -12.56
N GLU A 465 21.90 6.74 -12.28
CA GLU A 465 22.75 7.73 -11.63
C GLU A 465 23.07 7.33 -10.18
N THR A 466 22.08 6.84 -9.42
CA THR A 466 22.33 6.40 -8.04
C THR A 466 23.31 5.24 -7.98
N ARG A 467 23.15 4.23 -8.85
CA ARG A 467 24.08 3.10 -8.92
C ARG A 467 25.48 3.53 -9.32
N ARG A 468 25.59 4.44 -10.30
CA ARG A 468 26.88 4.99 -10.72
C ARG A 468 27.57 5.69 -9.56
N LEU A 469 26.86 6.53 -8.80
CA LEU A 469 27.41 7.21 -7.63
C LEU A 469 27.82 6.22 -6.54
N MET A 470 26.94 5.28 -6.17
CA MET A 470 27.25 4.31 -5.11
C MET A 470 28.41 3.37 -5.47
N SER A 471 28.68 3.12 -6.75
CA SER A 471 29.86 2.35 -7.18
C SER A 471 31.21 3.01 -6.87
N GLN A 472 31.19 4.32 -6.59
CA GLN A 472 32.39 5.10 -6.24
C GLN A 472 32.53 5.32 -4.72
N VAL A 473 31.50 4.98 -3.95
CA VAL A 473 31.50 5.09 -2.50
C VAL A 473 32.20 3.87 -1.91
N LYS A 474 33.19 4.12 -1.05
CA LYS A 474 33.85 3.06 -0.28
C LYS A 474 32.98 2.63 0.90
N VAL A 475 32.52 1.38 0.88
CA VAL A 475 31.54 0.86 1.84
C VAL A 475 32.09 0.82 3.27
N ASP A 476 33.40 0.62 3.44
CA ASP A 476 34.10 0.60 4.73
C ASP A 476 34.20 1.98 5.40
N GLU A 477 34.02 3.07 4.64
CA GLU A 477 33.97 4.44 5.18
C GLU A 477 32.53 4.87 5.57
N LEU A 478 31.52 4.02 5.32
CA LEU A 478 30.13 4.28 5.68
C LEU A 478 29.84 3.93 7.14
N THR A 479 28.81 4.55 7.71
CA THR A 479 28.32 4.19 9.06
C THR A 479 27.78 2.76 9.08
N ALA A 480 27.73 2.14 10.26
CA ALA A 480 27.14 0.80 10.39
C ALA A 480 25.66 0.78 9.94
N ALA A 481 24.91 1.85 10.19
CA ALA A 481 23.54 2.01 9.74
C ALA A 481 23.42 2.10 8.22
N GLU A 482 24.28 2.88 7.55
CA GLU A 482 24.30 2.96 6.09
C GLU A 482 24.67 1.61 5.45
N GLN A 483 25.64 0.90 6.04
CA GLN A 483 25.99 -0.46 5.61
C GLN A 483 24.81 -1.44 5.76
N ASP A 484 24.08 -1.39 6.88
CA ASP A 484 22.86 -2.18 7.08
C ASP A 484 21.79 -1.84 6.02
N LEU A 485 21.61 -0.57 5.70
CA LEU A 485 20.63 -0.07 4.73
C LEU A 485 21.02 -0.31 3.27
N LEU A 486 22.26 -0.75 2.98
CA LEU A 486 22.64 -1.25 1.67
C LEU A 486 22.15 -2.68 1.42
N GLN A 487 21.85 -3.43 2.47
CA GLN A 487 21.37 -4.80 2.35
C GLN A 487 19.87 -4.82 2.05
N VAL A 488 19.49 -5.30 0.86
CA VAL A 488 18.08 -5.61 0.57
C VAL A 488 17.71 -6.91 1.27
N ARG A 489 16.76 -6.85 2.19
CA ARG A 489 16.16 -8.05 2.80
C ARG A 489 14.79 -8.31 2.17
N HIS A 490 14.45 -9.58 2.04
CA HIS A 490 13.13 -10.03 1.60
C HIS A 490 12.39 -10.64 2.78
N MET A 491 11.07 -10.39 2.87
CA MET A 491 10.26 -11.11 3.85
C MET A 491 10.28 -12.60 3.54
N ARG A 492 10.75 -13.40 4.50
CA ARG A 492 11.06 -14.83 4.35
C ARG A 492 9.87 -15.71 3.92
N PHE A 493 8.63 -15.25 4.09
CA PHE A 493 7.42 -16.03 3.77
C PHE A 493 7.21 -16.30 2.28
N LEU A 494 7.84 -15.51 1.41
CA LEU A 494 7.61 -15.53 -0.04
C LEU A 494 8.35 -16.66 -0.78
N GLU A 495 9.25 -17.37 -0.10
CA GLU A 495 10.08 -18.43 -0.70
C GLU A 495 9.42 -19.83 -0.63
N SER A 496 8.28 -19.94 0.05
CA SER A 496 7.53 -21.20 0.21
C SER A 496 6.54 -21.46 -0.94
N GLU A 497 6.14 -22.71 -1.17
CA GLU A 497 5.05 -23.08 -2.09
C GLU A 497 3.75 -22.30 -1.77
N ASP A 498 3.54 -21.95 -0.50
CA ASP A 498 2.41 -21.15 -0.03
C ASP A 498 2.44 -19.69 -0.53
N GLY A 499 3.60 -19.19 -0.95
CA GLY A 499 3.76 -17.85 -1.53
C GLY A 499 2.99 -17.64 -2.84
N LYS A 500 2.57 -18.74 -3.49
CA LYS A 500 1.71 -18.71 -4.69
C LYS A 500 0.23 -18.58 -4.36
N ILE A 501 -0.17 -18.89 -3.13
CA ILE A 501 -1.56 -18.81 -2.69
C ILE A 501 -1.89 -17.35 -2.39
N THR A 502 -2.94 -16.82 -3.01
CA THR A 502 -3.43 -15.47 -2.71
C THR A 502 -4.82 -15.50 -2.08
N PHE A 503 -5.31 -14.33 -1.68
CA PHE A 503 -6.69 -14.18 -1.21
C PHE A 503 -7.75 -14.48 -2.28
N MET A 504 -7.38 -14.64 -3.55
CA MET A 504 -8.30 -15.12 -4.58
C MET A 504 -8.67 -16.60 -4.43
N SER A 505 -7.85 -17.38 -3.73
CA SER A 505 -8.11 -18.81 -3.46
C SER A 505 -9.09 -19.06 -2.30
N PHE A 506 -9.49 -18.01 -1.57
CA PHE A 506 -10.41 -18.14 -0.45
C PHE A 506 -11.84 -18.45 -0.92
N HIS A 507 -12.40 -19.53 -0.38
CA HIS A 507 -13.77 -19.98 -0.65
C HIS A 507 -14.48 -20.29 0.68
N PRO A 508 -15.52 -19.51 1.06
CA PRO A 508 -16.21 -19.70 2.34
C PRO A 508 -16.77 -21.12 2.52
N GLU A 509 -17.34 -21.71 1.47
CA GLU A 509 -18.00 -23.03 1.53
C GLU A 509 -17.02 -24.21 1.64
N LYS A 510 -15.79 -24.09 1.13
CA LYS A 510 -14.82 -25.20 1.13
C LYS A 510 -14.15 -25.41 2.50
N GLN A 511 -14.18 -24.41 3.37
CA GLN A 511 -13.65 -24.54 4.73
C GLN A 511 -14.66 -25.19 5.67
N ALA A 512 -15.96 -24.91 5.53
CA ALA A 512 -17.01 -25.57 6.32
C ALA A 512 -17.08 -27.10 6.08
N VAL A 513 -16.64 -27.60 4.91
CA VAL A 513 -16.61 -29.04 4.61
C VAL A 513 -15.43 -29.75 5.29
N ALA A 514 -14.37 -29.03 5.68
CA ALA A 514 -13.31 -29.58 6.52
C ALA A 514 -13.80 -29.85 7.95
N ASP A 515 -14.74 -29.05 8.46
CA ASP A 515 -15.35 -29.21 9.79
C ASP A 515 -16.27 -30.44 9.87
N VAL A 516 -16.94 -30.82 8.77
CA VAL A 516 -17.87 -31.97 8.79
C VAL A 516 -17.13 -33.32 8.74
N ARG A 517 -15.94 -33.39 8.13
CA ARG A 517 -15.20 -34.66 8.01
C ARG A 517 -14.46 -35.09 9.28
N VAL A 518 -14.37 -34.23 10.29
CA VAL A 518 -13.78 -34.60 11.61
C VAL A 518 -14.85 -35.09 12.59
N CYS A 519 -16.14 -34.89 12.31
CA CYS A 519 -17.24 -35.30 13.20
C CYS A 519 -17.89 -36.65 12.86
N ASP A 520 -17.62 -37.25 11.70
CA ASP A 520 -18.18 -38.58 11.31
C ASP A 520 -17.24 -39.76 11.62
N GLY A 521 -16.24 -39.55 12.48
CA GLY A 521 -15.35 -40.60 13.00
C GLY A 521 -15.74 -41.07 14.40
N GLY A 522 -16.98 -41.52 14.61
CA GLY A 522 -17.36 -42.07 15.92
C GLY A 522 -18.79 -42.59 16.05
N VAL A 523 -18.89 -43.92 16.20
CA VAL A 523 -20.01 -44.68 16.81
C VAL A 523 -21.17 -45.08 15.88
N LYS A 524 -21.00 -46.14 15.08
CA LYS A 524 -21.37 -47.53 15.44
C LYS A 524 -20.95 -48.52 14.37
#